data_AF-A0A7R9UY15-F1
#
_entry.id   AF-A0A7R9UY15-F1
#
_cell.length_a   1.000
_cell.length_b   1.000
_cell.length_c   1.000
_cell.angle_alpha   90.00
_cell.angle_beta   90.00
_cell.angle_gamma   90.00
#
_symmetry.space_group_name_H-M   'P 1'
#
loop_
_entity.id
_entity.type
_entity.pdbx_description
1 polymer ?
#
loop_
_entity_poly.entity_id
_entity_poly.type
_entity_poly.pdbx_seq_one_letter_code
_entity_poly.pdbx_strand_id
1 'polypeptide(L)'
;PDCAVIFTARTLGIMAGTRFGGWLAGLPKAHQEHAWMAFMTQAGVTLGLARQIASHFSWGPQFATSVVAVVVCNELTGPPLFKYAIKALGEAGRGKKEAIK
;
A
#
# COMPACT_ATOMS: atom_id res chain seq x y z
N PRO A 1 13.09 -15.67 3.95
CA PRO A 1 11.78 -16.29 3.64
C PRO A 1 10.63 -15.47 4.25
N ASP A 2 10.78 -15.08 5.52
CA ASP A 2 9.71 -14.44 6.31
C ASP A 2 9.30 -13.06 5.77
N CYS A 3 10.25 -12.25 5.30
CA CYS A 3 9.96 -10.94 4.70
C CYS A 3 9.07 -11.04 3.46
N ALA A 4 9.30 -12.07 2.62
CA ALA A 4 8.51 -12.30 1.41
C ALA A 4 7.08 -12.74 1.76
N VAL A 5 6.92 -13.61 2.75
CA VAL A 5 5.60 -14.05 3.24
C VAL A 5 4.80 -12.87 3.77
N ILE A 6 5.41 -12.01 4.60
CA ILE A 6 4.75 -10.82 5.15
C ILE A 6 4.36 -9.84 4.03
N PHE A 7 5.28 -9.58 3.09
CA PHE A 7 5.03 -8.70 1.95
C PHE A 7 3.85 -9.20 1.10
N THR A 8 3.88 -10.47 0.68
CA THR A 8 2.84 -11.05 -0.18
C THR A 8 1.49 -11.13 0.53
N ALA A 9 1.47 -11.57 1.79
CA ALA A 9 0.24 -11.63 2.58
C ALA A 9 -0.41 -10.24 2.72
N ARG A 10 0.41 -9.21 2.98
CA ARG A 10 -0.05 -7.82 3.07
C ARG A 10 -0.60 -7.32 1.74
N THR A 11 0.11 -7.54 0.63
CA THR A 11 -0.35 -7.10 -0.70
C THR A 11 -1.68 -7.75 -1.05
N LEU A 12 -1.82 -9.06 -0.85
CA LEU A 12 -3.07 -9.78 -1.10
C LEU A 12 -4.22 -9.29 -0.20
N GLY A 13 -3.93 -9.01 1.07
CA GLY A 13 -4.91 -8.44 2.00
C GLY A 13 -5.41 -7.06 1.56
N ILE A 14 -4.51 -6.17 1.13
CA ILE A 14 -4.87 -4.86 0.58
C ILE A 14 -5.70 -5.04 -0.70
N MET A 15 -5.27 -5.90 -1.63
CA MET A 15 -6.01 -6.18 -2.87
C MET A 15 -7.43 -6.67 -2.60
N ALA A 16 -7.59 -7.70 -1.75
CA ALA A 16 -8.88 -8.27 -1.41
C ALA A 16 -9.76 -7.26 -0.65
N GLY A 17 -9.20 -6.57 0.35
CA GLY A 17 -9.91 -5.57 1.15
C GLY A 17 -10.39 -4.39 0.33
N THR A 18 -9.56 -3.84 -0.56
CA THR A 18 -9.96 -2.72 -1.44
C THR A 18 -11.02 -3.16 -2.45
N ARG A 19 -10.93 -4.36 -3.03
CA ARG A 19 -11.96 -4.88 -3.94
C ARG A 19 -13.29 -5.09 -3.22
N PHE A 20 -13.25 -5.71 -2.05
CA PHE A 20 -14.45 -5.97 -1.24
C PHE A 20 -15.11 -4.67 -0.75
N GLY A 21 -14.33 -3.74 -0.19
CA GLY A 21 -14.82 -2.44 0.24
C GLY A 21 -15.35 -1.61 -0.92
N GLY A 22 -14.68 -1.64 -2.08
CA GLY A 22 -15.14 -0.96 -3.29
C GLY A 22 -16.44 -1.56 -3.86
N TRP A 23 -16.63 -2.88 -3.73
CA TRP A 23 -17.90 -3.53 -4.07
C TRP A 23 -19.03 -3.10 -3.14
N LEU A 24 -18.81 -3.11 -1.83
CA LEU A 24 -19.80 -2.63 -0.85
C LEU A 24 -20.15 -1.15 -1.04
N ALA A 25 -19.17 -0.33 -1.41
CA ALA A 25 -19.37 1.10 -1.65
C ALA A 25 -19.97 1.42 -3.04
N GLY A 26 -20.22 0.42 -3.90
CA GLY A 26 -20.78 0.65 -5.24
C GLY A 26 -19.85 1.39 -6.20
N LEU A 27 -18.53 1.30 -6.00
CA LEU A 27 -17.55 1.97 -6.87
C LEU A 27 -17.54 1.36 -8.28
N PRO A 28 -17.17 2.12 -9.32
CA PRO A 28 -16.92 1.57 -10.65
C PRO A 28 -15.90 0.43 -10.60
N LYS A 29 -16.09 -0.59 -11.45
CA LYS A 29 -15.20 -1.77 -11.50
C LYS A 29 -13.72 -1.37 -11.66
N ALA A 30 -13.42 -0.37 -12.49
CA ALA A 30 -12.06 0.12 -12.66
C ALA A 30 -11.42 0.56 -11.31
N HIS A 31 -12.15 1.30 -10.48
CA HIS A 31 -11.71 1.71 -9.14
C HIS A 31 -11.52 0.52 -8.20
N GLN A 32 -12.42 -0.46 -8.22
CA GLN A 32 -12.27 -1.68 -7.42
C GLN A 32 -10.98 -2.43 -7.77
N GLU A 33 -10.60 -2.45 -9.04
CA GLU A 33 -9.45 -3.21 -9.53
C GLU A 33 -8.10 -2.51 -9.38
N HIS A 34 -8.08 -1.18 -9.36
CA HIS A 34 -6.84 -0.41 -9.42
C HIS A 34 -6.58 0.42 -8.15
N ALA A 35 -7.58 0.70 -7.30
CA ALA A 35 -7.40 1.54 -6.11
C ALA A 35 -6.45 0.94 -5.07
N TRP A 36 -6.29 -0.39 -5.02
CA TRP A 36 -5.39 -1.05 -4.06
C TRP A 36 -3.93 -0.63 -4.24
N MET A 37 -3.54 -0.25 -5.46
CA MET A 37 -2.19 0.22 -5.79
C MET A 37 -1.85 1.54 -5.09
N ALA A 38 -2.86 2.36 -4.75
CA ALA A 38 -2.66 3.59 -3.98
C ALA A 38 -2.33 3.32 -2.50
N PHE A 39 -2.70 2.15 -1.98
CA PHE A 39 -2.46 1.77 -0.59
C PHE A 39 -1.13 1.01 -0.39
N MET A 40 -0.33 0.82 -1.45
CA MET A 40 0.92 0.08 -1.39
C MET A 40 2.01 0.78 -0.58
N THR A 41 2.11 2.12 -0.69
CA THR A 41 3.02 2.95 0.13
C THR A 41 2.48 3.06 1.54
N GLN A 42 3.14 2.46 2.53
CA GLN A 42 2.85 2.75 3.93
C GLN A 42 4.09 2.46 4.80
N ALA A 43 4.60 3.52 5.43
CA ALA A 43 5.75 3.46 6.33
C ALA A 43 5.37 3.75 7.80
N GLY A 44 4.57 4.78 8.07
CA GLY A 44 4.40 5.34 9.42
C GLY A 44 3.94 4.35 10.49
N VAL A 45 2.74 3.80 10.36
CA VAL A 45 2.16 2.87 11.35
C VAL A 45 3.03 1.62 11.50
N THR A 46 3.51 1.07 10.37
CA THR A 46 4.36 -0.12 10.32
C THR A 46 5.66 0.06 11.11
N LEU A 47 6.37 1.18 10.89
CA LEU A 47 7.61 1.49 11.60
C LEU A 47 7.37 1.79 13.08
N GLY A 48 6.25 2.42 13.42
CA GLY A 48 5.84 2.67 14.81
C GLY A 48 5.64 1.37 15.60
N LEU A 49 4.91 0.41 15.01
CA LEU A 49 4.69 -0.92 15.60
C LEU A 49 5.99 -1.73 15.69
N ALA A 50 6.82 -1.68 14.65
CA ALA A 50 8.13 -2.34 14.67
C ALA A 50 9.02 -1.81 15.80
N ARG A 51 9.01 -0.50 16.04
CA ARG A 51 9.75 0.12 17.15
C ARG A 51 9.24 -0.34 18.51
N GLN A 52 7.92 -0.44 18.70
CA GLN A 52 7.35 -0.99 19.94
C GLN A 52 7.78 -2.44 20.14
N ILE A 53 7.68 -3.28 19.11
CA ILE A 53 8.10 -4.69 19.21
C ILE A 53 9.59 -4.80 19.55
N ALA A 54 10.43 -3.94 18.95
CA ALA A 54 11.86 -3.88 19.26
C ALA A 54 12.17 -3.52 20.71
N SER A 55 11.36 -2.69 21.36
CA SER A 55 11.56 -2.32 22.77
C SER A 55 10.97 -3.32 23.77
N HIS A 56 10.00 -4.15 23.36
CA HIS A 56 9.29 -5.06 24.26
C HIS A 56 9.78 -6.51 24.20
N PHE A 57 10.46 -6.92 23.12
CA PHE A 57 10.87 -8.30 22.91
C PHE A 57 12.35 -8.41 22.58
N SER A 58 13.02 -9.44 23.12
CA SER A 58 14.44 -9.71 22.89
C SER A 58 14.77 -10.02 21.42
N TRP A 59 13.82 -10.57 20.66
CA TRP A 59 13.92 -10.82 19.21
C TRP A 59 13.45 -9.62 18.36
N GLY A 60 12.88 -8.60 19.00
CA GLY A 60 12.24 -7.47 18.36
C GLY A 60 13.18 -6.61 17.49
N PRO A 61 14.45 -6.35 17.87
CA PRO A 61 15.37 -5.60 17.02
C PRO A 61 15.60 -6.24 15.65
N GLN A 62 15.77 -7.57 15.59
CA GLN A 62 15.97 -8.32 14.35
C GLN A 62 14.71 -8.29 13.48
N PHE A 63 13.53 -8.37 14.10
CA PHE A 63 12.25 -8.19 13.42
C PHE A 63 12.09 -6.78 12.85
N ALA A 64 12.43 -5.75 13.62
CA ALA A 64 12.31 -4.36 13.18
C ALA A 64 13.22 -4.06 11.97
N THR A 65 14.45 -4.58 11.93
CA THR A 65 15.32 -4.48 10.75
C THR A 65 14.67 -5.11 9.51
N SER A 66 14.04 -6.28 9.67
CA SER A 66 13.34 -6.97 8.58
C SER A 66 12.13 -6.17 8.08
N VAL A 67 11.37 -5.57 8.99
CA VAL A 67 10.24 -4.70 8.68
C VAL A 67 10.68 -3.44 7.94
N VAL A 68 11.79 -2.81 8.35
CA VAL A 68 12.35 -1.63 7.65
C VAL A 68 12.72 -1.99 6.21
N ALA A 69 13.34 -3.15 5.98
CA ALA A 69 13.66 -3.60 4.63
C ALA A 69 12.39 -3.76 3.76
N VAL A 70 11.32 -4.34 4.30
CA VAL A 70 10.01 -4.45 3.62
C VAL A 70 9.43 -3.07 3.33
N VAL A 71 9.48 -2.13 4.28
CA VAL A 71 9.00 -0.76 4.09
C VAL A 71 9.73 -0.07 2.94
N VAL A 72 11.06 -0.20 2.86
CA VAL A 72 11.83 0.37 1.74
C VAL A 72 11.37 -0.21 0.40
N CYS A 73 11.14 -1.51 0.31
CA CYS A 73 10.60 -2.12 -0.91
C CYS A 73 9.21 -1.56 -1.28
N ASN A 74 8.31 -1.39 -0.30
CA ASN A 74 6.99 -0.82 -0.53
C ASN A 74 7.05 0.65 -0.99
N GLU A 75 7.94 1.44 -0.41
CA GLU A 75 8.09 2.86 -0.75
C GLU A 75 8.75 3.06 -2.14
N LEU A 76 9.59 2.13 -2.59
CA LEU A 76 10.14 2.15 -3.96
C LEU A 76 9.11 1.71 -5.01
N THR A 77 8.30 0.70 -4.69
CA THR A 77 7.31 0.14 -5.63
C THR A 77 6.01 0.92 -5.70
N GLY A 78 5.66 1.63 -4.63
CA GLY A 78 4.39 2.32 -4.51
C GLY A 78 4.21 3.52 -5.46
N PRO A 79 5.16 4.47 -5.61
CA PRO A 79 4.99 5.60 -6.52
C PRO A 79 4.80 5.20 -8.00
N PRO A 80 5.53 4.21 -8.55
CA PRO A 80 5.23 3.66 -9.88
C PRO A 80 3.83 3.05 -9.99
N LEU A 81 3.40 2.24 -9.02
CA LEU A 81 2.08 1.62 -9.00
C LEU A 81 0.96 2.66 -8.88
N PHE A 82 1.15 3.66 -8.04
CA PHE A 82 0.19 4.74 -7.86
C PHE A 82 0.05 5.58 -9.15
N LYS A 83 1.18 5.90 -9.80
CA LYS A 83 1.18 6.56 -11.12
C LYS A 83 0.44 5.72 -12.18
N TYR A 84 0.61 4.40 -12.16
CA TYR A 84 -0.12 3.50 -13.05
C TYR A 84 -1.61 3.49 -12.73
N ALA A 85 -2.00 3.43 -11.45
CA ALA A 85 -3.41 3.47 -11.02
C ALA A 85 -4.13 4.73 -11.53
N ILE A 86 -3.54 5.91 -11.34
CA ILE A 86 -4.10 7.19 -11.81
C ILE A 86 -4.31 7.18 -13.33
N LYS A 87 -3.37 6.61 -14.09
CA LYS A 87 -3.50 6.48 -15.56
C LYS A 87 -4.59 5.48 -15.94
N ALA A 88 -4.63 4.32 -15.29
CA ALA A 88 -5.62 3.27 -15.55
C ALA A 88 -7.06 3.72 -15.24
N LEU A 89 -7.23 4.57 -14.22
CA LEU A 89 -8.52 5.16 -13.86
C LEU A 89 -8.91 6.38 -14.70
N GLY A 90 -8.05 6.82 -15.63
CA GLY A 90 -8.31 8.01 -16.45
C GLY A 90 -8.30 9.33 -15.64
N GLU A 91 -7.70 9.32 -14.45
CA GLU A 91 -7.61 10.49 -13.57
C GLU A 91 -6.39 11.38 -13.92
N ALA A 92 -5.49 10.87 -14.75
CA ALA A 92 -4.34 11.60 -15.25
C ALA A 92 -4.77 12.88 -16.00
N GLY A 93 -4.47 14.06 -15.42
CA GLY A 93 -4.74 15.36 -16.04
C GLY A 93 -6.19 15.86 -15.92
N ARG A 94 -7.08 15.11 -15.25
CA ARG A 94 -8.50 15.49 -15.08
C ARG A 94 -8.65 16.74 -14.21
N GLY A 95 -7.87 16.87 -13.13
CA GLY A 95 -7.88 18.05 -12.27
C GLY A 95 -7.42 19.35 -12.97
N LYS A 96 -6.58 19.26 -14.01
CA LYS A 96 -6.17 20.44 -14.80
C LYS A 96 -7.28 20.97 -15.71
N LYS A 97 -8.21 20.11 -16.14
CA LYS A 97 -9.37 20.51 -16.95
C LYS A 97 -10.47 21.15 -16.11
N GLU A 98 -10.62 20.74 -14.85
CA GLU A 98 -11.60 21.31 -13.92
C GLU A 98 -11.14 22.66 -13.35
N ALA A 99 -9.83 22.87 -13.14
CA ALA A 99 -9.29 24.15 -12.65
C ALA A 99 -9.28 25.29 -13.70
N ILE A 100 -9.50 24.97 -14.98
CA ILE A 100 -9.55 25.94 -16.10
C ILE A 100 -11.02 26.26 -16.49
N LYS A 101 -11.98 25.57 -15.88
CA LYS A 101 -13.41 25.70 -16.17
C LYS A 101 -14.09 26.61 -15.16
#